data_AF-A0AAU2ZNS0-F1
#
_entry.id   AF-A0AAU2ZNS0-F1
#
_cell.length_a   1.000
_cell.length_b   1.000
_cell.length_c   1.000
_cell.angle_alpha   90.00
_cell.angle_beta   90.00
_cell.angle_gamma   90.00
#
_symmetry.space_group_name_H-M   'P 1'
#
loop_
_entity.id
_entity.type
_entity.pdbx_description
1 polymer ?
#
loop_
_entity_poly.entity_id
_entity_poly.type
_entity_poly.pdbx_seq_one_letter_code
_entity_poly.pdbx_strand_id
1 'polypeptide(L)'
;MSTAILTGQPVPGSSIEGDLRSLGFDVRLASDAADTGTLLAAVPADQRVAVVDARFVGHVHALRLGLTDPRFPVAAVPGAVSVQPAARRALIRAMARETSAAGGVAVATENVADRIVTALDADGVDVHRPELGTLVAAVPADPQQRNEIRQAVSAVDDEAVRLRSAVKARDGFFTTHFISPYSRYIARWCARRGLTPNQVTTASLLTALIAAGCAATGTRAGFVAAGLLLLFSFVLDCVDGQIARYSLQYSTLGAWLDATFDRAKEYAYYAGLALGAARGGDDVWALALGAMILQTCRHVVDFSFNEANHDATANTSPTAALSDKLDSVGWTVWVRRMIVLPIGERWAMIAVLTALTTPRITFYALLIGCAFAATYTTAGRVLRSLTRKAQRTDRAAKALADLTDSGPLAELLTRFTRGVASLGPAYVAFVAGALVVLGAALAPYGSWWPVLGAVIYVLLSPVALARPLKGPLDWLVPPIYRAAEYGTVLVLAAKAEVNGALPAAFGLVAAVAYHHYDTVYRIRGNAGAPPHWLVRAIGGHEGRTLLVVVLAALLTAAQFKVALTALAVAVALLVLVESIRFWVSSGAPAVHDEGEPA
;
A
#
# COMPACT_ATOMS: atom_id res chain seq x y z
N MET A 1 -22.34 18.83 5.06
CA MET A 1 -23.05 18.47 3.81
C MET A 1 -22.28 19.07 2.65
N SER A 2 -22.31 18.45 1.46
CA SER A 2 -21.67 18.99 0.25
C SER A 2 -22.67 19.86 -0.51
N THR A 3 -22.21 20.90 -1.22
CA THR A 3 -23.09 21.75 -2.04
C THR A 3 -22.76 21.61 -3.52
N ALA A 4 -23.77 21.47 -4.38
CA ALA A 4 -23.63 21.52 -5.83
C ALA A 4 -24.32 22.78 -6.37
N ILE A 5 -23.60 23.56 -7.18
CA ILE A 5 -24.09 24.76 -7.85
C ILE A 5 -24.34 24.40 -9.31
N LEU A 6 -25.61 24.38 -9.71
CA LEU A 6 -26.04 24.15 -11.09
C LEU A 6 -26.00 25.47 -11.85
N THR A 7 -25.17 25.55 -12.88
CA THR A 7 -24.97 26.77 -13.68
C THR A 7 -25.74 26.70 -14.99
N GLY A 8 -26.39 27.81 -15.36
CA GLY A 8 -27.13 27.93 -16.62
C GLY A 8 -28.64 27.71 -16.46
N GLN A 9 -29.36 27.79 -17.57
CA GLN A 9 -30.83 27.70 -17.54
C GLN A 9 -31.29 26.25 -17.26
N PRO A 10 -32.30 26.05 -16.39
CA PRO A 10 -32.88 24.74 -16.15
C PRO A 10 -33.38 24.12 -17.45
N VAL A 11 -33.00 22.87 -17.71
CA VAL A 11 -33.49 22.13 -18.88
C VAL A 11 -34.70 21.28 -18.48
N PRO A 12 -35.89 21.48 -19.10
CA PRO A 12 -37.08 20.68 -18.79
C PRO A 12 -36.81 19.17 -18.95
N GLY A 13 -37.24 18.39 -17.95
CA GLY A 13 -37.05 16.94 -17.94
C GLY A 13 -35.60 16.49 -17.70
N SER A 14 -34.70 17.36 -17.23
CA SER A 14 -33.36 16.96 -16.77
C SER A 14 -33.43 16.22 -15.43
N SER A 15 -32.71 15.10 -15.29
CA SER A 15 -32.59 14.36 -14.04
C SER A 15 -31.52 14.92 -13.09
N ILE A 16 -30.68 15.85 -13.56
CA ILE A 16 -29.43 16.26 -12.92
C ILE A 16 -29.61 16.70 -11.46
N GLU A 17 -30.68 17.43 -11.14
CA GLU A 17 -30.96 17.90 -9.79
C GLU A 17 -31.27 16.73 -8.84
N GLY A 18 -32.05 15.75 -9.31
CA GLY A 18 -32.33 14.51 -8.58
C GLY A 18 -31.08 13.63 -8.43
N ASP A 19 -30.28 13.54 -9.49
CA ASP A 19 -29.04 12.78 -9.50
C ASP A 19 -28.04 13.35 -8.48
N LEU A 20 -27.85 14.67 -8.44
CA LEU A 20 -26.98 15.35 -7.46
C LEU A 20 -27.48 15.17 -6.02
N ARG A 21 -28.79 15.28 -5.78
CA ARG A 21 -29.37 15.00 -4.46
C ARG A 21 -29.18 13.55 -4.04
N SER A 22 -29.30 12.59 -4.96
CA SER A 22 -29.04 11.17 -4.68
C SER A 22 -27.58 10.89 -4.29
N LEU A 23 -26.66 11.77 -4.70
CA LEU A 23 -25.24 11.74 -4.32
C LEU A 23 -24.96 12.52 -3.01
N GLY A 24 -26.00 13.06 -2.35
CA GLY A 24 -25.88 13.74 -1.06
C GLY A 24 -25.50 15.22 -1.14
N PHE A 25 -25.70 15.87 -2.30
CA PHE A 25 -25.50 17.31 -2.44
C PHE A 25 -26.77 18.10 -2.11
N ASP A 26 -26.58 19.22 -1.41
CA ASP A 26 -27.52 20.34 -1.42
C ASP A 26 -27.37 21.08 -2.76
N VAL A 27 -28.46 21.28 -3.50
CA VAL A 27 -28.40 21.79 -4.87
C VAL A 27 -28.89 23.23 -4.92
N ARG A 28 -28.05 24.13 -5.45
CA ARG A 28 -28.33 25.56 -5.64
C ARG A 28 -28.24 25.91 -7.12
N LEU A 29 -29.15 26.76 -7.59
CA LEU A 29 -29.20 27.18 -9.00
C LEU A 29 -28.53 28.55 -9.14
N ALA A 30 -27.67 28.70 -10.14
CA ALA A 30 -27.01 29.95 -10.49
C ALA A 30 -27.46 30.43 -11.88
N SER A 31 -27.92 31.68 -11.99
CA SER A 31 -28.37 32.25 -13.28
C SER A 31 -27.22 32.54 -14.24
N ASP A 32 -26.06 32.91 -13.71
CA ASP A 32 -24.86 33.28 -14.46
C ASP A 32 -23.58 33.04 -13.65
N ALA A 33 -22.43 33.40 -14.23
CA ALA A 33 -21.12 33.24 -13.60
C ALA A 33 -20.95 34.10 -12.34
N ALA A 34 -21.51 35.32 -12.29
CA ALA A 34 -21.39 36.19 -11.13
C ALA A 34 -22.22 35.66 -9.94
N ASP A 35 -23.42 35.16 -10.22
CA ASP A 35 -24.27 34.47 -9.26
C ASP A 35 -23.61 33.17 -8.76
N THR A 36 -22.96 32.41 -9.66
CA THR A 36 -22.15 31.23 -9.29
C THR A 36 -21.07 31.60 -8.29
N GLY A 37 -20.34 32.69 -8.51
CA GLY A 37 -19.32 33.20 -7.59
C GLY A 37 -19.89 33.60 -6.22
N THR A 38 -21.08 34.22 -6.20
CA THR A 38 -21.78 34.62 -4.97
C THR A 38 -22.23 33.40 -4.16
N LEU A 39 -22.87 32.43 -4.81
CA LEU A 39 -23.30 31.18 -4.19
C LEU A 39 -22.11 30.38 -3.67
N LEU A 40 -21.01 30.33 -4.44
CA LEU A 40 -19.77 29.69 -4.02
C LEU A 40 -19.22 30.33 -2.75
N ALA A 41 -19.18 31.66 -2.66
CA ALA A 41 -18.72 32.38 -1.47
C ALA A 41 -19.61 32.10 -0.24
N ALA A 42 -20.90 31.88 -0.44
CA ALA A 42 -21.86 31.57 0.63
C ALA A 42 -21.76 30.14 1.19
N VAL A 43 -21.10 29.21 0.48
CA VAL A 43 -20.86 27.87 1.03
C VAL A 43 -19.79 27.93 2.15
N PRO A 44 -19.94 27.21 3.27
CA PRO A 44 -18.88 27.10 4.28
C PRO A 44 -17.56 26.54 3.74
N ALA A 45 -16.43 27.00 4.28
CA ALA A 45 -15.10 26.68 3.77
C ALA A 45 -14.62 25.25 4.05
N ASP A 46 -15.23 24.60 5.03
CA ASP A 46 -15.03 23.20 5.41
C ASP A 46 -15.86 22.22 4.57
N GLN A 47 -16.67 22.72 3.63
CA GLN A 47 -17.53 21.88 2.78
C GLN A 47 -16.96 21.70 1.37
N ARG A 48 -17.21 20.51 0.80
CA ARG A 48 -17.01 20.22 -0.62
C ARG A 48 -18.02 21.02 -1.44
N VAL A 49 -17.56 21.58 -2.55
CA VAL A 49 -18.41 22.26 -3.54
C VAL A 49 -18.24 21.65 -4.92
N ALA A 50 -19.35 21.43 -5.62
CA ALA A 50 -19.38 21.09 -7.02
C ALA A 50 -19.99 22.22 -7.86
N VAL A 51 -19.49 22.44 -9.06
CA VAL A 51 -20.08 23.32 -10.08
C VAL A 51 -20.42 22.45 -11.29
N VAL A 52 -21.69 22.46 -11.72
CA VAL A 52 -22.23 21.52 -12.71
C VAL A 52 -23.07 22.28 -13.73
N ASP A 53 -22.85 22.04 -15.02
CA ASP A 53 -23.68 22.63 -16.09
C ASP A 53 -25.09 22.01 -16.08
N ALA A 54 -26.12 22.84 -16.05
CA ALA A 54 -27.52 22.40 -16.00
C ALA A 54 -27.95 21.56 -17.22
N ARG A 55 -27.21 21.66 -18.33
CA ARG A 55 -27.45 20.87 -19.55
C ARG A 55 -26.86 19.47 -19.48
N PHE A 56 -26.00 19.17 -18.50
CA PHE A 56 -25.32 17.87 -18.37
C PHE A 56 -26.25 16.69 -18.63
N VAL A 57 -25.78 15.73 -19.44
CA VAL A 57 -26.42 14.43 -19.64
C VAL A 57 -25.36 13.35 -19.52
N GLY A 58 -25.60 12.39 -18.64
CA GLY A 58 -24.65 11.31 -18.38
C GLY A 58 -25.13 10.36 -17.31
N HIS A 59 -24.28 9.41 -16.95
CA HIS A 59 -24.54 8.43 -15.91
C HIS A 59 -24.36 9.04 -14.52
N VAL A 60 -25.21 8.63 -13.57
CA VAL A 60 -25.04 9.00 -12.15
C VAL A 60 -23.70 8.50 -11.61
N HIS A 61 -23.22 7.33 -12.05
CA HIS A 61 -21.89 6.87 -11.63
C HIS A 61 -20.75 7.75 -12.16
N ALA A 62 -20.86 8.35 -13.35
CA ALA A 62 -19.85 9.27 -13.86
C ALA A 62 -19.77 10.54 -12.99
N LEU A 63 -20.92 11.09 -12.60
CA LEU A 63 -20.99 12.16 -11.61
C LEU A 63 -20.45 11.71 -10.25
N ARG A 64 -20.75 10.48 -9.81
CA ARG A 64 -20.20 9.93 -8.56
C ARG A 64 -18.67 9.93 -8.59
N LEU A 65 -18.06 9.42 -9.66
CA LEU A 65 -16.61 9.39 -9.83
C LEU A 65 -16.00 10.80 -9.84
N GLY A 66 -16.60 11.73 -10.60
CA GLY A 66 -16.10 13.10 -10.73
C GLY A 66 -16.35 13.98 -9.50
N LEU A 67 -17.40 13.70 -8.72
CA LEU A 67 -17.87 14.64 -7.69
C LEU A 67 -17.75 14.13 -6.26
N THR A 68 -17.63 12.83 -6.02
CA THR A 68 -17.71 12.29 -4.64
C THR A 68 -16.45 11.57 -4.17
N ASP A 69 -15.48 11.29 -5.06
CA ASP A 69 -14.23 10.63 -4.65
C ASP A 69 -13.48 11.49 -3.60
N PRO A 70 -13.20 10.97 -2.40
CA PRO A 70 -12.51 11.70 -1.34
C PRO A 70 -10.99 11.74 -1.52
N ARG A 71 -10.41 10.96 -2.43
CA ARG A 71 -8.96 10.88 -2.62
C ARG A 71 -8.40 12.10 -3.34
N PHE A 72 -9.20 12.72 -4.20
CA PHE A 72 -8.76 13.82 -5.05
C PHE A 72 -9.31 15.16 -4.54
N PRO A 73 -8.43 16.13 -4.20
CA PRO A 73 -8.85 17.46 -3.78
C PRO A 73 -9.64 18.21 -4.86
N VAL A 74 -9.34 17.94 -6.13
CA VAL A 74 -10.06 18.46 -7.29
C VAL A 74 -10.29 17.31 -8.27
N ALA A 75 -11.52 17.16 -8.73
CA ALA A 75 -11.87 16.18 -9.77
C ALA A 75 -12.89 16.77 -10.74
N ALA A 76 -12.82 16.35 -12.00
CA ALA A 76 -13.70 16.85 -13.05
C ALA A 76 -14.09 15.76 -14.05
N VAL A 77 -15.33 15.86 -14.52
CA VAL A 77 -15.85 15.19 -15.73
C VAL A 77 -16.40 16.27 -16.66
N PRO A 78 -16.63 16.01 -17.96
CA PRO A 78 -17.16 17.02 -18.86
C PRO A 78 -18.44 17.68 -18.29
N GLY A 79 -18.43 19.00 -18.11
CA GLY A 79 -19.54 19.75 -17.54
C GLY A 79 -19.71 19.74 -16.04
N ALA A 80 -18.77 19.14 -15.28
CA ALA A 80 -18.86 19.11 -13.83
C ALA A 80 -17.49 19.09 -13.17
N VAL A 81 -17.29 19.95 -12.17
CA VAL A 81 -16.06 20.00 -11.36
C VAL A 81 -16.41 19.99 -9.88
N SER A 82 -15.67 19.22 -9.09
CA SER A 82 -15.79 19.17 -7.63
C SER A 82 -14.48 19.54 -6.97
N VAL A 83 -14.57 20.31 -5.89
CA VAL A 83 -13.44 20.81 -5.13
C VAL A 83 -13.66 20.57 -3.63
N GLN A 84 -12.69 19.94 -2.99
CA GLN A 84 -12.63 19.75 -1.55
C GLN A 84 -12.12 21.01 -0.82
N PRO A 85 -12.34 21.13 0.50
CA PRO A 85 -11.88 22.27 1.30
C PRO A 85 -10.42 22.68 1.08
N ALA A 86 -9.53 21.70 0.95
CA ALA A 86 -8.09 21.92 0.75
C ALA A 86 -7.77 22.71 -0.54
N ALA A 87 -8.56 22.55 -1.60
CA ALA A 87 -8.35 23.20 -2.90
C ALA A 87 -9.31 24.38 -3.16
N ARG A 88 -10.14 24.75 -2.16
CA ARG A 88 -11.17 25.79 -2.30
C ARG A 88 -10.63 27.16 -2.70
N ARG A 89 -9.42 27.51 -2.25
CA ARG A 89 -8.75 28.75 -2.64
C ARG A 89 -8.43 28.81 -4.13
N ALA A 90 -8.06 27.68 -4.74
CA ALA A 90 -7.79 27.62 -6.18
C ALA A 90 -9.08 27.84 -6.97
N LEU A 91 -10.18 27.20 -6.55
CA LEU A 91 -11.50 27.38 -7.17
C LEU A 91 -11.98 28.85 -7.14
N ILE A 92 -11.85 29.52 -6.00
CA ILE A 92 -12.27 30.93 -5.86
C ILE A 92 -11.46 31.83 -6.81
N ARG A 93 -10.15 31.60 -6.95
CA ARG A 93 -9.30 32.35 -7.89
C ARG A 93 -9.69 32.09 -9.35
N ALA A 94 -9.93 30.83 -9.71
CA ALA A 94 -10.41 30.46 -11.03
C ALA A 94 -11.75 31.17 -11.35
N MET A 95 -12.70 31.13 -10.42
CA MET A 95 -14.02 31.76 -10.58
C MET A 95 -13.94 33.30 -10.68
N ALA A 96 -13.02 33.93 -9.93
CA ALA A 96 -12.82 35.38 -10.00
C ALA A 96 -12.29 35.83 -11.37
N ARG A 97 -11.40 35.04 -11.99
CA ARG A 97 -10.91 35.29 -13.37
C ARG A 97 -12.03 35.16 -14.39
N GLU A 98 -12.84 34.12 -14.27
CA GLU A 98 -14.02 33.90 -15.12
C GLU A 98 -14.99 35.08 -15.07
N THR A 99 -15.28 35.57 -13.86
CA THR A 99 -16.18 36.72 -13.65
C THR A 99 -15.58 38.01 -14.23
N SER A 100 -14.26 38.18 -14.16
CA SER A 100 -13.55 39.35 -14.70
C SER A 100 -13.44 39.33 -16.23
N ALA A 101 -13.29 38.14 -16.83
CA ALA A 101 -13.23 37.95 -18.28
C ALA A 101 -14.61 38.13 -18.95
N ALA A 102 -15.71 37.87 -18.23
CA ALA A 102 -17.08 38.04 -18.73
C ALA A 102 -17.56 39.50 -18.86
N GLY A 103 -16.68 40.49 -18.63
CA GLY A 103 -16.96 41.93 -18.59
C GLY A 103 -17.37 42.62 -19.90
N GLY A 104 -17.93 41.92 -20.88
CA GLY A 104 -18.46 42.50 -22.10
C GLY A 104 -19.00 41.45 -23.07
N VAL A 105 -20.33 41.36 -23.17
CA VAL A 105 -21.10 40.41 -23.99
C VAL A 105 -21.14 38.98 -23.41
N ALA A 106 -22.03 38.79 -22.43
CA ALA A 106 -22.39 37.47 -21.92
C ALA A 106 -23.12 36.67 -23.01
N VAL A 107 -22.39 35.81 -23.73
CA VAL A 107 -23.01 34.76 -24.53
C VAL A 107 -23.41 33.63 -23.56
N ALA A 108 -24.72 33.42 -23.41
CA ALA A 108 -25.34 32.45 -22.49
C ALA A 108 -25.17 30.96 -22.89
N THR A 109 -24.13 30.62 -23.66
CA THR A 109 -23.96 29.28 -24.27
C THR A 109 -22.80 28.46 -23.70
N GLU A 110 -21.93 29.06 -22.89
CA GLU A 110 -20.64 28.46 -22.55
C GLU A 110 -20.61 27.76 -21.18
N ASN A 111 -19.95 26.60 -21.14
CA ASN A 111 -19.87 25.70 -20.00
C ASN A 111 -18.91 26.25 -18.92
N VAL A 112 -19.47 26.84 -17.86
CA VAL A 112 -18.71 27.44 -16.75
C VAL A 112 -17.80 26.42 -16.05
N ALA A 113 -18.26 25.17 -15.89
CA ALA A 113 -17.49 24.13 -15.21
C ALA A 113 -16.19 23.79 -15.97
N ASP A 114 -16.25 23.64 -17.30
CA ASP A 114 -15.06 23.32 -18.12
C ASP A 114 -14.06 24.48 -18.16
N ARG A 115 -14.53 25.74 -18.13
CA ARG A 115 -13.63 26.90 -18.05
C ARG A 115 -12.93 27.00 -16.69
N ILE A 116 -13.65 26.72 -15.59
CA ILE A 116 -13.03 26.59 -14.26
C ILE A 116 -11.92 25.54 -14.29
N VAL A 117 -12.18 24.37 -14.89
CA VAL A 117 -11.18 23.30 -15.01
C VAL A 117 -9.95 23.78 -15.79
N THR A 118 -10.17 24.47 -16.92
CA THR A 118 -9.08 25.04 -17.74
C THR A 118 -8.25 26.06 -16.94
N ALA A 119 -8.90 26.91 -16.16
CA ALA A 119 -8.24 27.89 -15.30
C ALA A 119 -7.45 27.23 -14.15
N LEU A 120 -7.95 26.12 -13.61
CA LEU A 120 -7.25 25.33 -12.59
C LEU A 120 -6.01 24.64 -13.15
N ASP A 121 -6.10 24.05 -14.34
CA ASP A 121 -4.93 23.47 -15.03
C ASP A 121 -3.87 24.55 -15.31
N ALA A 122 -4.29 25.74 -15.75
CA ALA A 122 -3.40 26.88 -16.01
C ALA A 122 -2.70 27.37 -14.73
N ASP A 123 -3.32 27.19 -13.57
CA ASP A 123 -2.74 27.47 -12.25
C ASP A 123 -1.81 26.33 -11.74
N GLY A 124 -1.64 25.27 -12.52
CA GLY A 124 -0.85 24.09 -12.14
C GLY A 124 -1.51 23.25 -11.04
N VAL A 125 -2.83 23.34 -10.89
CA VAL A 125 -3.58 22.48 -9.97
C VAL A 125 -3.74 21.10 -10.59
N ASP A 126 -3.43 20.05 -9.83
CA ASP A 126 -3.64 18.68 -10.28
C ASP A 126 -5.15 18.34 -10.27
N VAL A 127 -5.79 18.45 -11.44
CA VAL A 127 -7.20 18.13 -11.64
C VAL A 127 -7.36 16.68 -12.05
N HIS A 128 -7.87 15.85 -11.13
CA HIS A 128 -8.13 14.45 -11.41
C HIS A 128 -9.28 14.28 -12.42
N ARG A 129 -9.05 13.47 -13.45
CA ARG A 129 -10.04 13.13 -14.48
C ARG A 129 -10.25 11.62 -14.46
N PRO A 130 -11.38 11.12 -13.95
CA PRO A 130 -11.59 9.68 -13.83
C PRO A 130 -11.76 9.04 -15.22
N GLU A 131 -11.21 7.84 -15.39
CA GLU A 131 -11.43 7.03 -16.59
C GLU A 131 -12.89 6.54 -16.62
N LEU A 132 -13.69 7.11 -17.53
CA LEU A 132 -15.12 6.78 -17.63
C LEU A 132 -15.39 5.47 -18.39
N GLY A 133 -14.49 5.07 -19.28
CA GLY A 133 -14.64 3.88 -20.11
C GLY A 133 -15.92 3.91 -20.94
N THR A 134 -16.90 3.09 -20.58
CA THR A 134 -18.21 3.02 -21.25
C THR A 134 -19.24 4.00 -20.68
N LEU A 135 -18.94 4.64 -19.53
CA LEU A 135 -19.83 5.65 -18.96
C LEU A 135 -19.81 6.91 -19.81
N VAL A 136 -21.00 7.44 -20.03
CA VAL A 136 -21.25 8.69 -20.75
C VAL A 136 -21.34 9.85 -19.75
N ALA A 137 -20.63 10.95 -20.03
CA ALA A 137 -20.74 12.24 -19.35
C ALA A 137 -20.44 13.36 -20.35
N ALA A 138 -21.43 14.20 -20.64
CA ALA A 138 -21.29 15.25 -21.65
C ALA A 138 -22.25 16.42 -21.41
N VAL A 139 -21.93 17.56 -22.02
CA VAL A 139 -22.81 18.74 -22.09
C VAL A 139 -23.26 18.91 -23.55
N PRO A 140 -24.53 18.61 -23.88
CA PRO A 140 -25.03 18.76 -25.25
C PRO A 140 -25.11 20.24 -25.65
N ALA A 141 -24.70 20.53 -26.88
CA ALA A 141 -24.82 21.83 -27.52
C ALA A 141 -26.24 22.11 -28.04
N ASP A 142 -26.96 21.06 -28.47
CA ASP A 142 -28.29 21.18 -29.07
C ASP A 142 -29.25 20.02 -28.67
N PRO A 143 -30.55 20.13 -28.96
CA PRO A 143 -31.54 19.10 -28.62
C PRO A 143 -31.33 17.74 -29.30
N GLN A 144 -30.74 17.70 -30.50
CA GLN A 144 -30.47 16.46 -31.21
C GLN A 144 -29.35 15.69 -30.50
N GLN A 145 -28.23 16.37 -30.23
CA GLN A 145 -27.11 15.81 -29.49
C GLN A 145 -27.54 15.36 -28.08
N ARG A 146 -28.43 16.12 -27.42
CA ARG A 146 -29.02 15.72 -26.12
C ARG A 146 -29.75 14.37 -26.22
N ASN A 147 -30.50 14.13 -27.29
CA ASN A 147 -31.22 12.88 -27.49
C ASN A 147 -30.27 11.71 -27.80
N GLU A 148 -29.25 11.93 -28.63
CA GLU A 148 -28.20 10.95 -28.93
C GLU A 148 -27.44 10.52 -27.66
N ILE A 149 -27.03 11.49 -26.83
CA ILE A 149 -26.35 11.21 -25.56
C ILE A 149 -27.29 10.46 -24.60
N ARG A 150 -28.58 10.80 -24.55
CA ARG A 150 -29.56 10.06 -23.72
C ARG A 150 -29.71 8.60 -24.17
N GLN A 151 -29.73 8.36 -25.48
CA GLN A 151 -29.74 6.99 -26.01
C GLN A 151 -28.45 6.24 -25.63
N ALA A 152 -27.30 6.88 -25.73
CA ALA A 152 -26.02 6.30 -25.30
C ALA A 152 -25.99 5.98 -23.79
N VAL A 153 -26.59 6.82 -22.94
CA VAL A 153 -26.77 6.54 -21.51
C VAL A 153 -27.66 5.32 -21.30
N SER A 154 -28.80 5.23 -21.99
CA SER A 154 -29.71 4.09 -21.85
C SER A 154 -29.14 2.75 -22.35
N ALA A 155 -28.14 2.80 -23.24
CA ALA A 155 -27.49 1.61 -23.81
C ALA A 155 -26.49 0.94 -22.84
N VAL A 156 -26.10 1.62 -21.76
CA VAL A 156 -25.08 1.14 -20.82
C VAL A 156 -25.72 0.87 -19.46
N ASP A 157 -25.49 -0.35 -18.94
CA ASP A 157 -25.90 -0.70 -17.57
C ASP A 157 -24.89 -0.13 -16.57
N ASP A 158 -25.27 0.98 -15.94
CA ASP A 158 -24.50 1.70 -14.92
C ASP A 158 -24.06 0.78 -13.76
N GLU A 159 -24.96 -0.08 -13.29
CA GLU A 159 -24.69 -0.97 -12.17
C GLU A 159 -23.71 -2.08 -12.56
N ALA A 160 -23.80 -2.60 -13.79
CA ALA A 160 -22.83 -3.55 -14.30
C ALA A 160 -21.44 -2.92 -14.46
N VAL A 161 -21.36 -1.65 -14.87
CA VAL A 161 -20.08 -0.92 -14.90
C VAL A 161 -19.52 -0.79 -13.49
N ARG A 162 -20.33 -0.35 -12.51
CA ARG A 162 -19.93 -0.25 -11.09
C ARG A 162 -19.40 -1.55 -10.52
N LEU A 163 -20.04 -2.68 -10.83
CA LEU A 163 -19.61 -3.99 -10.36
C LEU A 163 -18.29 -4.44 -11.01
N ARG A 164 -18.04 -4.05 -12.26
CA ARG A 164 -16.79 -4.34 -12.96
C ARG A 164 -15.65 -3.47 -12.44
N SER A 165 -15.87 -2.16 -12.30
CA SER A 165 -14.88 -1.21 -11.76
C SER A 165 -14.58 -1.45 -10.28
N ALA A 166 -15.48 -2.09 -9.54
CA ALA A 166 -15.24 -2.52 -8.18
C ALA A 166 -14.15 -3.60 -8.08
N VAL A 167 -13.84 -4.36 -9.13
CA VAL A 167 -12.75 -5.36 -9.12
C VAL A 167 -11.44 -4.70 -9.54
N LYS A 168 -10.36 -5.00 -8.82
CA LYS A 168 -9.04 -4.43 -9.10
C LYS A 168 -8.51 -4.96 -10.45
N ALA A 169 -8.09 -4.04 -11.32
CA ALA A 169 -7.71 -4.36 -12.71
C ALA A 169 -6.47 -5.29 -12.82
N ARG A 170 -5.59 -5.25 -11.82
CA ARG A 170 -4.30 -5.96 -11.81
C ARG A 170 -4.21 -6.99 -10.68
N ASP A 171 -5.28 -7.74 -10.49
CA ASP A 171 -5.28 -8.87 -9.57
C ASP A 171 -4.49 -10.07 -10.10
N GLY A 172 -4.08 -10.93 -9.16
CA GLY A 172 -3.51 -12.24 -9.45
C GLY A 172 -4.51 -13.14 -10.20
N PHE A 173 -3.99 -14.19 -10.82
CA PHE A 173 -4.78 -15.24 -11.47
C PHE A 173 -5.83 -15.82 -10.52
N PHE A 174 -5.41 -16.19 -9.30
CA PHE A 174 -6.33 -16.81 -8.34
C PHE A 174 -7.46 -15.86 -7.95
N THR A 175 -7.14 -14.62 -7.57
CA THR A 175 -8.15 -13.61 -7.22
C THR A 175 -9.08 -13.34 -8.40
N THR A 176 -8.54 -13.14 -9.61
CA THR A 176 -9.36 -12.80 -10.78
C THR A 176 -10.34 -13.91 -11.16
N HIS A 177 -9.92 -15.17 -11.13
CA HIS A 177 -10.73 -16.28 -11.65
C HIS A 177 -11.49 -17.07 -10.58
N PHE A 178 -11.02 -17.08 -9.33
CA PHE A 178 -11.61 -17.88 -8.25
C PHE A 178 -12.26 -17.05 -7.15
N ILE A 179 -12.08 -15.73 -7.11
CA ILE A 179 -12.64 -14.87 -6.05
C ILE A 179 -13.53 -13.76 -6.64
N SER A 180 -12.99 -12.93 -7.52
CA SER A 180 -13.65 -11.78 -8.15
C SER A 180 -14.97 -12.08 -8.89
N PRO A 181 -15.21 -13.28 -9.48
CA PRO A 181 -16.47 -13.54 -10.18
C PRO A 181 -17.71 -13.43 -9.28
N TYR A 182 -17.60 -13.83 -8.01
CA TYR A 182 -18.72 -13.80 -7.05
C TYR A 182 -18.55 -12.75 -5.95
N SER A 183 -17.32 -12.46 -5.49
CA SER A 183 -17.07 -11.53 -4.38
C SER A 183 -17.63 -10.13 -4.64
N ARG A 184 -17.57 -9.62 -5.88
CA ARG A 184 -18.17 -8.33 -6.26
C ARG A 184 -19.67 -8.23 -5.95
N TYR A 185 -20.40 -9.35 -6.03
CA TYR A 185 -21.82 -9.38 -5.68
C TYR A 185 -22.04 -9.41 -4.16
N ILE A 186 -21.13 -10.04 -3.42
CA ILE A 186 -21.07 -9.97 -1.95
C ILE A 186 -20.80 -8.52 -1.54
N ALA A 187 -19.82 -7.85 -2.16
CA ALA A 187 -19.52 -6.44 -1.92
C ALA A 187 -20.74 -5.54 -2.14
N ARG A 188 -21.45 -5.73 -3.25
CA ARG A 188 -22.72 -5.04 -3.49
C ARG A 188 -23.77 -5.33 -2.42
N TRP A 189 -23.93 -6.59 -2.02
CA TRP A 189 -24.87 -6.97 -0.96
C TRP A 189 -24.53 -6.29 0.37
N CYS A 190 -23.25 -6.27 0.76
CA CYS A 190 -22.75 -5.58 1.94
C CYS A 190 -23.00 -4.07 1.86
N ALA A 191 -22.65 -3.43 0.74
CA ALA A 191 -22.85 -2.00 0.52
C ALA A 191 -24.34 -1.61 0.61
N ARG A 192 -25.24 -2.41 0.03
CA ARG A 192 -26.69 -2.18 0.12
C ARG A 192 -27.26 -2.36 1.53
N ARG A 193 -26.56 -3.10 2.39
CA ARG A 193 -26.90 -3.26 3.82
C ARG A 193 -26.24 -2.22 4.72
N GLY A 194 -25.49 -1.27 4.15
CA GLY A 194 -24.80 -0.22 4.90
C GLY A 194 -23.57 -0.71 5.66
N LEU A 195 -23.04 -1.89 5.34
CA LEU A 195 -21.78 -2.37 5.92
C LEU A 195 -20.62 -1.56 5.34
N THR A 196 -19.75 -1.05 6.22
CA THR A 196 -18.59 -0.25 5.82
C THR A 196 -17.40 -1.14 5.45
N PRO A 197 -16.45 -0.66 4.61
CA PRO A 197 -15.22 -1.39 4.32
C PRO A 197 -14.50 -1.84 5.59
N ASN A 198 -14.29 -0.93 6.54
CA ASN A 198 -13.57 -1.22 7.79
C ASN A 198 -14.23 -2.32 8.64
N GLN A 199 -15.57 -2.44 8.64
CA GLN A 199 -16.27 -3.53 9.32
C GLN A 199 -15.94 -4.88 8.68
N VAL A 200 -15.91 -4.94 7.35
CA VAL A 200 -15.58 -6.15 6.61
C VAL A 200 -14.10 -6.50 6.74
N THR A 201 -13.18 -5.52 6.69
CA THR A 201 -11.75 -5.70 6.96
C THR A 201 -11.51 -6.27 8.36
N THR A 202 -12.26 -5.79 9.36
CA THR A 202 -12.19 -6.32 10.73
C THR A 202 -12.72 -7.76 10.80
N ALA A 203 -13.82 -8.07 10.12
CA ALA A 203 -14.36 -9.42 10.05
C ALA A 203 -13.38 -10.39 9.36
N SER A 204 -12.68 -9.92 8.31
CA SER A 204 -11.60 -10.66 7.64
C SER A 204 -10.47 -10.99 8.61
N LEU A 205 -9.97 -10.02 9.38
CA LEU A 205 -8.94 -10.24 10.40
C LEU A 205 -9.40 -11.25 11.45
N LEU A 206 -10.58 -11.08 12.04
CA LEU A 206 -11.10 -11.99 13.06
C LEU A 206 -11.19 -13.43 12.53
N THR A 207 -11.66 -13.59 11.30
CA THR A 207 -11.73 -14.89 10.63
C THR A 207 -10.33 -15.53 10.48
N ALA A 208 -9.32 -14.76 10.08
CA ALA A 208 -7.94 -15.26 9.97
C ALA A 208 -7.34 -15.62 11.34
N LEU A 209 -7.64 -14.86 12.40
CA LEU A 209 -7.20 -15.19 13.75
C LEU A 209 -7.83 -16.49 14.26
N ILE A 210 -9.12 -16.71 13.96
CA ILE A 210 -9.78 -18.00 14.22
C ILE A 210 -9.12 -19.11 13.41
N ALA A 211 -8.80 -18.87 12.12
CA ALA A 211 -8.08 -19.82 11.27
C ALA A 211 -6.71 -20.19 11.86
N ALA A 212 -5.94 -19.21 12.32
CA ALA A 212 -4.67 -19.41 13.02
C ALA A 212 -4.85 -20.21 14.32
N GLY A 213 -5.92 -19.93 15.08
CA GLY A 213 -6.31 -20.71 16.27
C GLY A 213 -6.64 -22.18 15.94
N CYS A 214 -7.37 -22.43 14.86
CA CYS A 214 -7.65 -23.78 14.36
C CYS A 214 -6.36 -24.50 13.95
N ALA A 215 -5.44 -23.83 13.24
CA ALA A 215 -4.14 -24.37 12.89
C ALA A 215 -3.32 -24.70 14.15
N ALA A 216 -3.35 -23.83 15.15
CA ALA A 216 -2.65 -24.03 16.40
C ALA A 216 -3.11 -25.28 17.17
N THR A 217 -4.31 -25.82 16.95
CA THR A 217 -4.75 -27.05 17.62
C THR A 217 -3.83 -28.24 17.32
N GLY A 218 -3.13 -28.24 16.18
CA GLY A 218 -2.25 -29.34 15.76
C GLY A 218 -2.99 -30.60 15.28
N THR A 219 -4.34 -30.55 15.21
CA THR A 219 -5.17 -31.67 14.76
C THR A 219 -5.46 -31.59 13.27
N ARG A 220 -5.75 -32.73 12.63
CA ARG A 220 -6.09 -32.74 11.20
C ARG A 220 -7.35 -31.94 10.89
N ALA A 221 -8.38 -32.09 11.71
CA ALA A 221 -9.61 -31.30 11.58
C ALA A 221 -9.34 -29.80 11.76
N GLY A 222 -8.47 -29.43 12.70
CA GLY A 222 -8.02 -28.06 12.90
C GLY A 222 -7.32 -27.47 11.69
N PHE A 223 -6.41 -28.22 11.04
CA PHE A 223 -5.76 -27.77 9.81
C PHE A 223 -6.71 -27.62 8.62
N VAL A 224 -7.67 -28.53 8.46
CA VAL A 224 -8.72 -28.40 7.42
C VAL A 224 -9.57 -27.16 7.66
N ALA A 225 -10.03 -26.95 8.89
CA ALA A 225 -10.78 -25.76 9.27
C ALA A 225 -9.96 -24.47 9.06
N ALA A 226 -8.67 -24.49 9.42
CA ALA A 226 -7.76 -23.37 9.20
C ALA A 226 -7.67 -23.00 7.72
N GLY A 227 -7.44 -23.97 6.82
CA GLY A 227 -7.36 -23.71 5.39
C GLY A 227 -8.66 -23.13 4.80
N LEU A 228 -9.82 -23.66 5.20
CA LEU A 228 -11.12 -23.15 4.74
C LEU A 228 -11.40 -21.73 5.26
N LEU A 229 -11.15 -21.48 6.55
CA LEU A 229 -11.32 -20.16 7.15
C LEU A 229 -10.33 -19.14 6.58
N LEU A 230 -9.13 -19.57 6.21
CA LEU A 230 -8.15 -18.72 5.55
C LEU A 230 -8.64 -18.23 4.19
N LEU A 231 -9.17 -19.13 3.36
CA LEU A 231 -9.77 -18.76 2.08
C LEU A 231 -10.98 -17.85 2.28
N PHE A 232 -11.82 -18.14 3.28
CA PHE A 232 -12.97 -17.30 3.58
C PHE A 232 -12.56 -15.89 4.05
N SER A 233 -11.54 -15.79 4.90
CA SER A 233 -10.93 -14.51 5.28
C SER A 233 -10.42 -13.75 4.06
N PHE A 234 -9.72 -14.42 3.14
CA PHE A 234 -9.25 -13.80 1.90
C PHE A 234 -10.39 -13.33 0.97
N VAL A 235 -11.53 -14.01 0.94
CA VAL A 235 -12.72 -13.52 0.25
C VAL A 235 -13.22 -12.22 0.87
N LEU A 236 -13.33 -12.15 2.21
CA LEU A 236 -13.76 -10.95 2.91
C LEU A 236 -12.80 -9.76 2.68
N ASP A 237 -11.51 -10.05 2.64
CA ASP A 237 -10.45 -9.11 2.29
C ASP A 237 -10.63 -8.52 0.89
N CYS A 238 -10.94 -9.35 -0.10
CA CYS A 238 -11.25 -8.84 -1.44
C CYS A 238 -12.54 -7.99 -1.44
N VAL A 239 -13.52 -8.38 -0.62
CA VAL A 239 -14.83 -7.71 -0.52
C VAL A 239 -14.73 -6.32 0.08
N ASP A 240 -13.88 -6.07 1.08
CA ASP A 240 -13.77 -4.74 1.70
C ASP A 240 -13.30 -3.66 0.71
N GLY A 241 -12.27 -3.96 -0.09
CA GLY A 241 -11.74 -3.07 -1.10
C GLY A 241 -12.71 -2.92 -2.26
N GLN A 242 -13.46 -4.00 -2.59
CA GLN A 242 -14.55 -3.92 -3.56
C GLN A 242 -15.69 -3.03 -3.06
N ILE A 243 -16.03 -3.02 -1.77
CA ILE A 243 -17.02 -2.10 -1.19
C ILE A 243 -16.50 -0.66 -1.28
N ALA A 244 -15.24 -0.43 -0.93
CA ALA A 244 -14.61 0.89 -0.99
C ALA A 244 -14.67 1.46 -2.42
N ARG A 245 -14.32 0.64 -3.43
CA ARG A 245 -14.41 1.02 -4.86
C ARG A 245 -15.84 1.19 -5.34
N TYR A 246 -16.72 0.25 -5.02
CA TYR A 246 -18.12 0.26 -5.43
C TYR A 246 -18.91 1.46 -4.88
N SER A 247 -18.57 1.90 -3.66
CA SER A 247 -19.27 2.96 -2.92
C SER A 247 -18.49 4.28 -2.86
N LEU A 248 -17.26 4.33 -3.42
CA LEU A 248 -16.27 5.41 -3.23
C LEU A 248 -16.03 5.80 -1.77
N GLN A 249 -16.12 4.82 -0.87
CA GLN A 249 -15.88 4.99 0.58
C GLN A 249 -14.41 4.72 0.89
N TYR A 250 -13.54 5.59 0.41
CA TYR A 250 -12.11 5.55 0.71
C TYR A 250 -11.79 6.32 1.98
N SER A 251 -10.87 5.80 2.79
CA SER A 251 -10.38 6.49 3.97
C SER A 251 -8.93 6.13 4.26
N THR A 252 -8.25 7.06 4.91
CA THR A 252 -6.83 6.99 5.28
C THR A 252 -6.61 5.86 6.30
N LEU A 253 -7.45 5.86 7.33
CA LEU A 253 -7.54 4.80 8.33
C LEU A 253 -7.87 3.44 7.70
N GLY A 254 -8.82 3.39 6.75
CA GLY A 254 -9.18 2.14 6.08
C GLY A 254 -8.03 1.55 5.26
N ALA A 255 -7.31 2.39 4.50
CA ALA A 255 -6.11 1.96 3.77
C ALA A 255 -5.02 1.41 4.69
N TRP A 256 -4.79 2.06 5.83
CA TRP A 256 -3.82 1.61 6.83
C TRP A 256 -4.27 0.32 7.54
N LEU A 257 -5.55 0.21 7.90
CA LEU A 257 -6.12 -0.98 8.53
C LEU A 257 -5.99 -2.21 7.62
N ASP A 258 -6.36 -2.06 6.34
CA ASP A 258 -6.22 -3.10 5.32
C ASP A 258 -4.77 -3.60 5.22
N ALA A 259 -3.85 -2.66 4.99
CA ALA A 259 -2.41 -2.93 4.91
C ALA A 259 -1.83 -3.60 6.17
N THR A 260 -2.22 -3.11 7.36
CA THR A 260 -1.75 -3.63 8.65
C THR A 260 -2.31 -5.03 8.91
N PHE A 261 -3.61 -5.21 8.68
CA PHE A 261 -4.29 -6.47 8.96
C PHE A 261 -3.78 -7.57 8.04
N ASP A 262 -3.43 -7.29 6.80
CA ASP A 262 -2.77 -8.24 5.91
C ASP A 262 -1.49 -8.85 6.48
N ARG A 263 -0.65 -8.02 7.12
CA ARG A 263 0.56 -8.52 7.80
C ARG A 263 0.22 -9.26 9.07
N ALA A 264 -0.72 -8.75 9.86
CA ALA A 264 -1.17 -9.42 11.08
C ALA A 264 -1.76 -10.82 10.81
N LYS A 265 -2.62 -10.95 9.79
CA LYS A 265 -3.21 -12.24 9.35
C LYS A 265 -2.10 -13.23 8.98
N GLU A 266 -1.14 -12.79 8.17
CA GLU A 266 -0.02 -13.63 7.71
C GLU A 266 0.83 -14.13 8.88
N TYR A 267 1.29 -13.23 9.74
CA TYR A 267 2.15 -13.57 10.87
C TYR A 267 1.41 -14.44 11.90
N ALA A 268 0.15 -14.14 12.18
CA ALA A 268 -0.68 -14.96 13.06
C ALA A 268 -0.88 -16.37 12.50
N TYR A 269 -1.12 -16.50 11.19
CA TYR A 269 -1.31 -17.81 10.55
C TYR A 269 -0.03 -18.65 10.57
N TYR A 270 1.14 -18.04 10.29
CA TYR A 270 2.43 -18.73 10.41
C TYR A 270 2.71 -19.19 11.84
N ALA A 271 2.44 -18.33 12.83
CA ALA A 271 2.59 -18.68 14.24
C ALA A 271 1.61 -19.80 14.64
N GLY A 272 0.37 -19.77 14.15
CA GLY A 272 -0.63 -20.82 14.37
C GLY A 272 -0.18 -22.17 13.82
N LEU A 273 0.32 -22.21 12.59
CA LEU A 273 0.90 -23.42 11.98
C LEU A 273 2.09 -23.95 12.78
N ALA A 274 3.02 -23.08 13.17
CA ALA A 274 4.21 -23.48 13.91
C ALA A 274 3.87 -24.01 15.31
N LEU A 275 2.92 -23.37 16.00
CA LEU A 275 2.42 -23.83 17.29
C LEU A 275 1.69 -25.18 17.19
N GLY A 276 0.87 -25.36 16.16
CA GLY A 276 0.18 -26.62 15.89
C GLY A 276 1.13 -27.77 15.58
N ALA A 277 2.16 -27.52 14.77
CA ALA A 277 3.20 -28.49 14.47
C ALA A 277 4.00 -28.90 15.72
N ALA A 278 4.41 -27.91 16.52
CA ALA A 278 5.19 -28.14 17.75
C ALA A 278 4.42 -28.99 18.78
N ARG A 279 3.09 -28.84 18.86
CA ARG A 279 2.23 -29.72 19.69
C ARG A 279 2.24 -31.18 19.22
N GLY A 280 2.41 -31.42 17.93
CA GLY A 280 2.60 -32.74 17.34
C GLY A 280 4.06 -33.23 17.37
N GLY A 281 4.98 -32.50 18.01
CA GLY A 281 6.40 -32.85 18.09
C GLY A 281 7.24 -32.39 16.89
N ASP A 282 6.67 -31.64 15.94
CA ASP A 282 7.35 -31.15 14.74
C ASP A 282 7.70 -29.66 14.89
N ASP A 283 8.93 -29.33 15.31
CA ASP A 283 9.35 -27.93 15.42
C ASP A 283 9.67 -27.33 14.04
N VAL A 284 8.82 -26.38 13.65
CA VAL A 284 8.93 -25.63 12.38
C VAL A 284 9.03 -24.12 12.61
N TRP A 285 9.31 -23.65 13.83
CA TRP A 285 9.40 -22.21 14.12
C TRP A 285 10.50 -21.50 13.32
N ALA A 286 11.62 -22.18 13.07
CA ALA A 286 12.68 -21.65 12.21
C ALA A 286 12.20 -21.47 10.76
N LEU A 287 11.36 -22.38 10.25
CA LEU A 287 10.77 -22.27 8.92
C LEU A 287 9.74 -21.13 8.86
N ALA A 288 8.91 -20.98 9.88
CA ALA A 288 7.93 -19.90 9.99
C ALA A 288 8.62 -18.52 10.05
N LEU A 289 9.66 -18.39 10.88
CA LEU A 289 10.48 -17.18 10.96
C LEU A 289 11.20 -16.91 9.64
N GLY A 290 11.81 -17.93 9.02
CA GLY A 290 12.44 -17.82 7.71
C GLY A 290 11.47 -17.34 6.63
N ALA A 291 10.23 -17.85 6.62
CA ALA A 291 9.19 -17.44 5.65
C ALA A 291 8.79 -15.97 5.84
N MET A 292 8.61 -15.53 7.09
CA MET A 292 8.33 -14.12 7.42
C MET A 292 9.49 -13.20 6.99
N ILE A 293 10.74 -13.59 7.24
CA ILE A 293 11.93 -12.83 6.84
C ILE A 293 11.98 -12.69 5.33
N LEU A 294 11.87 -13.80 4.61
CA LEU A 294 11.90 -13.83 3.15
C LEU A 294 10.82 -12.95 2.54
N GLN A 295 9.58 -13.06 3.04
CA GLN A 295 8.48 -12.23 2.57
C GLN A 295 8.70 -10.74 2.86
N THR A 296 9.17 -10.41 4.07
CA THR A 296 9.43 -9.02 4.46
C THR A 296 10.53 -8.41 3.61
N CYS A 297 11.64 -9.13 3.39
CA CYS A 297 12.72 -8.69 2.51
C CYS A 297 12.24 -8.49 1.07
N ARG A 298 11.41 -9.41 0.56
CA ARG A 298 10.82 -9.30 -0.78
C ARG A 298 9.95 -8.05 -0.91
N HIS A 299 9.06 -7.80 0.05
CA HIS A 299 8.23 -6.59 0.05
C HIS A 299 9.08 -5.32 0.09
N VAL A 300 10.12 -5.27 0.94
CA VAL A 300 11.03 -4.12 1.01
C VAL A 300 11.79 -3.93 -0.31
N VAL A 301 12.19 -5.01 -0.99
CA VAL A 301 12.74 -4.92 -2.36
C VAL A 301 11.73 -4.31 -3.34
N ASP A 302 10.46 -4.72 -3.28
CA ASP A 302 9.37 -4.14 -4.09
C ASP A 302 9.24 -2.64 -3.84
N PHE A 303 9.13 -2.24 -2.57
CA PHE A 303 8.93 -0.85 -2.20
C PHE A 303 10.14 0.02 -2.52
N SER A 304 11.35 -0.39 -2.12
CA SER A 304 12.56 0.40 -2.34
C SER A 304 12.85 0.59 -3.83
N PHE A 305 12.61 -0.42 -4.67
CA PHE A 305 12.79 -0.26 -6.11
C PHE A 305 11.77 0.70 -6.72
N ASN A 306 10.49 0.56 -6.37
CA ASN A 306 9.44 1.43 -6.92
C ASN A 306 9.63 2.87 -6.46
N GLU A 307 9.93 3.10 -5.18
CA GLU A 307 10.22 4.43 -4.64
C GLU A 307 11.45 5.06 -5.30
N ALA A 308 12.52 4.29 -5.52
CA ALA A 308 13.72 4.76 -6.19
C ALA A 308 13.50 5.19 -7.65
N ASN A 309 12.40 4.74 -8.27
CA ASN A 309 12.03 5.04 -9.65
C ASN A 309 10.71 5.81 -9.78
N HIS A 310 10.13 6.28 -8.67
CA HIS A 310 8.81 6.93 -8.64
C HIS A 310 8.73 8.11 -9.62
N ASP A 311 9.79 8.91 -9.68
CA ASP A 311 9.87 10.12 -10.50
C ASP A 311 10.57 9.87 -11.86
N ALA A 312 10.83 8.61 -12.23
CA ALA A 312 11.59 8.30 -13.45
C ALA A 312 10.69 8.36 -14.71
N THR A 313 11.14 9.07 -15.75
CA THR A 313 10.41 9.24 -17.03
C THR A 313 10.03 7.91 -17.69
N ALA A 314 8.86 7.86 -18.33
CA ALA A 314 8.27 6.64 -18.92
C ALA A 314 9.25 5.88 -19.86
N ASN A 315 9.19 4.55 -19.82
CA ASN A 315 10.13 3.65 -20.50
C ASN A 315 9.89 3.57 -22.02
N THR A 316 10.94 3.80 -22.81
CA THR A 316 10.96 3.59 -24.27
C THR A 316 11.98 2.53 -24.72
N SER A 317 12.40 1.63 -23.81
CA SER A 317 13.49 0.67 -24.07
C SER A 317 13.04 -0.59 -24.86
N PRO A 318 13.98 -1.31 -25.52
CA PRO A 318 13.69 -2.58 -26.19
C PRO A 318 13.11 -3.67 -25.27
N THR A 319 13.45 -3.64 -23.98
CA THR A 319 12.88 -4.53 -22.96
C THR A 319 11.42 -4.20 -22.64
N ALA A 320 11.02 -2.93 -22.68
CA ALA A 320 9.61 -2.54 -22.57
C ALA A 320 8.83 -3.02 -23.79
N ALA A 321 9.37 -2.83 -25.00
CA ALA A 321 8.77 -3.34 -26.22
C ALA A 321 8.64 -4.88 -26.24
N LEU A 322 9.59 -5.61 -25.65
CA LEU A 322 9.50 -7.07 -25.48
C LEU A 322 8.44 -7.46 -24.44
N SER A 323 8.32 -6.69 -23.34
CA SER A 323 7.24 -6.89 -22.37
C SER A 323 5.88 -6.70 -23.02
N ASP A 324 5.68 -5.61 -23.75
CA ASP A 324 4.43 -5.30 -24.46
C ASP A 324 4.09 -6.38 -25.49
N LYS A 325 5.11 -6.88 -26.21
CA LYS A 325 4.94 -7.98 -27.17
C LYS A 325 4.58 -9.31 -26.50
N LEU A 326 5.13 -9.60 -25.32
CA LEU A 326 4.73 -10.77 -24.53
C LEU A 326 3.33 -10.59 -23.94
N ASP A 327 2.99 -9.39 -23.47
CA ASP A 327 1.68 -9.08 -22.90
C ASP A 327 0.56 -9.16 -23.96
N SER A 328 0.91 -9.09 -25.26
CA SER A 328 -0.01 -9.40 -26.36
C SER A 328 -0.44 -10.88 -26.44
N VAL A 329 0.29 -11.80 -25.78
CA VAL A 329 -0.03 -13.23 -25.70
C VAL A 329 -0.70 -13.52 -24.35
N GLY A 330 -2.04 -13.51 -24.32
CA GLY A 330 -2.84 -13.45 -23.09
C GLY A 330 -2.55 -14.50 -22.00
N TRP A 331 -2.11 -15.72 -22.33
CA TRP A 331 -1.77 -16.72 -21.30
C TRP A 331 -0.44 -16.44 -20.60
N THR A 332 0.52 -15.79 -21.28
CA THR A 332 1.84 -15.49 -20.72
C THR A 332 1.78 -14.41 -19.64
N VAL A 333 0.79 -13.50 -19.73
CA VAL A 333 0.48 -12.50 -18.69
C VAL A 333 0.15 -13.19 -17.37
N TRP A 334 -0.68 -14.23 -17.41
CA TRP A 334 -1.08 -14.96 -16.20
C TRP A 334 0.06 -15.75 -15.60
N VAL A 335 0.87 -16.42 -16.42
CA VAL A 335 2.07 -17.12 -15.93
C VAL A 335 3.05 -16.16 -15.27
N ARG A 336 3.30 -15.00 -15.88
CA ARG A 336 4.17 -13.97 -15.29
C ARG A 336 3.61 -13.46 -13.96
N ARG A 337 2.29 -13.21 -13.88
CA ARG A 337 1.63 -12.81 -12.63
C ARG A 337 1.75 -13.90 -11.56
N MET A 338 1.55 -15.17 -11.90
CA MET A 338 1.66 -16.30 -10.96
C MET A 338 3.08 -16.56 -10.47
N ILE A 339 4.11 -16.40 -11.32
CA ILE A 339 5.52 -16.59 -10.95
C ILE A 339 5.93 -15.68 -9.79
N VAL A 340 5.35 -14.49 -9.73
CA VAL A 340 5.61 -13.52 -8.67
C VAL A 340 4.94 -13.94 -7.35
N LEU A 341 4.21 -15.06 -7.31
CA LEU A 341 3.46 -15.58 -6.18
C LEU A 341 2.69 -14.48 -5.42
N PRO A 342 1.73 -13.80 -6.08
CA PRO A 342 0.95 -12.73 -5.46
C PRO A 342 0.13 -13.24 -4.27
N ILE A 343 -0.46 -12.29 -3.54
CA ILE A 343 -1.18 -12.52 -2.29
C ILE A 343 -2.22 -13.65 -2.46
N GLY A 344 -3.08 -13.60 -3.49
CA GLY A 344 -4.12 -14.61 -3.70
C GLY A 344 -3.59 -16.02 -3.96
N GLU A 345 -2.61 -16.18 -4.86
CA GLU A 345 -1.97 -17.46 -5.15
C GLU A 345 -1.31 -18.05 -3.91
N ARG A 346 -0.66 -17.20 -3.12
CA ARG A 346 0.02 -17.60 -1.90
C ARG A 346 -0.95 -18.04 -0.82
N TRP A 347 -2.02 -17.30 -0.57
CA TRP A 347 -3.07 -17.70 0.38
C TRP A 347 -3.73 -19.00 -0.05
N ALA A 348 -4.02 -19.17 -1.36
CA ALA A 348 -4.58 -20.41 -1.89
C ALA A 348 -3.65 -21.59 -1.66
N MET A 349 -2.37 -21.44 -1.99
CA MET A 349 -1.35 -22.47 -1.75
C MET A 349 -1.24 -22.83 -0.26
N ILE A 350 -1.14 -21.82 0.62
CA ILE A 350 -1.05 -22.04 2.07
C ILE A 350 -2.30 -22.74 2.59
N ALA A 351 -3.50 -22.29 2.20
CA ALA A 351 -4.76 -22.87 2.64
C ALA A 351 -4.90 -24.34 2.23
N VAL A 352 -4.66 -24.63 0.94
CA VAL A 352 -4.76 -25.98 0.39
C VAL A 352 -3.71 -26.89 1.02
N LEU A 353 -2.45 -26.47 1.09
CA LEU A 353 -1.40 -27.29 1.70
C LEU A 353 -1.58 -27.48 3.20
N THR A 354 -2.08 -26.48 3.93
CA THR A 354 -2.43 -26.64 5.35
C THR A 354 -3.50 -27.72 5.48
N ALA A 355 -4.58 -27.62 4.71
CA ALA A 355 -5.71 -28.55 4.78
C ALA A 355 -5.35 -29.96 4.30
N LEU A 356 -4.42 -30.10 3.36
CA LEU A 356 -4.10 -31.38 2.70
C LEU A 356 -2.81 -32.05 3.19
N THR A 357 -1.88 -31.32 3.80
CA THR A 357 -0.53 -31.82 4.13
C THR A 357 -0.13 -31.48 5.57
N THR A 358 1.17 -31.26 5.85
CA THR A 358 1.70 -30.88 7.16
C THR A 358 2.17 -29.43 7.15
N PRO A 359 2.26 -28.77 8.32
CA PRO A 359 2.85 -27.43 8.42
C PRO A 359 4.26 -27.33 7.83
N ARG A 360 5.10 -28.35 8.03
CA ARG A 360 6.45 -28.43 7.44
C ARG A 360 6.44 -28.38 5.92
N ILE A 361 5.60 -29.19 5.26
CA ILE A 361 5.45 -29.19 3.79
C ILE A 361 4.93 -27.83 3.32
N THR A 362 3.96 -27.26 4.04
CA THR A 362 3.41 -25.94 3.75
C THR A 362 4.49 -24.86 3.78
N PHE A 363 5.34 -24.85 4.81
CA PHE A 363 6.46 -23.91 4.89
C PHE A 363 7.55 -24.15 3.85
N TYR A 364 7.88 -25.40 3.51
CA TYR A 364 8.84 -25.66 2.43
C TYR A 364 8.33 -25.15 1.09
N ALA A 365 7.08 -25.44 0.73
CA ALA A 365 6.47 -24.94 -0.49
C ALA A 365 6.46 -23.40 -0.51
N LEU A 366 6.10 -22.77 0.61
CA LEU A 366 6.11 -21.33 0.77
C LEU A 366 7.51 -20.73 0.62
N LEU A 367 8.52 -21.27 1.30
CA LEU A 367 9.90 -20.80 1.23
C LEU A 367 10.47 -20.95 -0.18
N ILE A 368 10.27 -22.10 -0.83
CA ILE A 368 10.76 -22.35 -2.19
C ILE A 368 10.06 -21.40 -3.18
N GLY A 369 8.73 -21.30 -3.10
CA GLY A 369 7.94 -20.43 -3.97
C GLY A 369 8.29 -18.95 -3.80
N CYS A 370 8.36 -18.46 -2.56
CA CYS A 370 8.74 -17.08 -2.28
C CYS A 370 10.20 -16.80 -2.64
N ALA A 371 11.12 -17.77 -2.47
CA ALA A 371 12.52 -17.58 -2.84
C ALA A 371 12.67 -17.47 -4.35
N PHE A 372 12.02 -18.37 -5.10
CA PHE A 372 11.98 -18.30 -6.56
C PHE A 372 11.39 -16.96 -7.04
N ALA A 373 10.25 -16.56 -6.48
CA ALA A 373 9.60 -15.30 -6.83
C ALA A 373 10.48 -14.09 -6.50
N ALA A 374 11.13 -14.07 -5.32
CA ALA A 374 12.04 -13.00 -4.91
C ALA A 374 13.28 -12.94 -5.81
N THR A 375 13.91 -14.07 -6.15
CA THR A 375 15.02 -14.11 -7.09
C THR A 375 14.61 -13.60 -8.47
N TYR A 376 13.47 -14.05 -9.00
CA TYR A 376 12.95 -13.63 -10.30
C TYR A 376 12.72 -12.11 -10.37
N THR A 377 12.00 -11.54 -9.40
CA THR A 377 11.69 -10.10 -9.39
C THR A 377 12.94 -9.25 -9.14
N THR A 378 13.81 -9.68 -8.23
CA THR A 378 15.02 -8.94 -7.86
C THR A 378 16.03 -8.95 -8.99
N ALA A 379 16.26 -10.10 -9.65
CA ALA A 379 17.15 -10.19 -10.81
C ALA A 379 16.65 -9.30 -11.97
N GLY A 380 15.36 -9.33 -12.28
CA GLY A 380 14.77 -8.47 -13.29
C GLY A 380 14.93 -6.97 -12.97
N ARG A 381 14.79 -6.58 -11.70
CA ARG A 381 15.00 -5.19 -11.26
C ARG A 381 16.46 -4.76 -11.23
N VAL A 382 17.37 -5.63 -10.80
CA VAL A 382 18.83 -5.37 -10.89
C VAL A 382 19.22 -5.16 -12.34
N LEU A 383 18.76 -6.02 -13.25
CA LEU A 383 19.00 -5.85 -14.69
C LEU A 383 18.44 -4.52 -15.21
N ARG A 384 17.18 -4.20 -14.91
CA ARG A 384 16.57 -2.90 -15.27
C ARG A 384 17.38 -1.73 -14.69
N SER A 385 17.86 -1.85 -13.46
CA SER A 385 18.56 -0.78 -12.78
C SER A 385 19.99 -0.54 -13.27
N LEU A 386 20.66 -1.58 -13.77
CA LEU A 386 22.01 -1.47 -14.35
C LEU A 386 21.97 -1.03 -15.82
N THR A 387 20.90 -1.37 -16.53
CA THR A 387 20.71 -1.00 -17.95
C THR A 387 20.12 0.40 -18.12
N ARG A 388 19.33 0.90 -17.15
CA ARG A 388 18.69 2.22 -17.21
C ARG A 388 19.58 3.29 -16.57
N LYS A 389 19.86 4.38 -17.30
CA LYS A 389 20.47 5.61 -16.76
C LYS A 389 19.39 6.54 -16.18
N ALA A 390 18.54 6.03 -15.30
CA ALA A 390 17.53 6.87 -14.65
C ALA A 390 18.20 7.81 -13.64
N GLN A 391 17.90 9.10 -13.72
CA GLN A 391 18.28 10.04 -12.67
C GLN A 391 17.32 9.91 -11.50
N ARG A 392 17.85 9.69 -10.30
CA ARG A 392 17.07 9.57 -9.07
C ARG A 392 17.05 10.89 -8.30
N THR A 393 15.86 11.26 -7.82
CA THR A 393 15.60 12.52 -7.12
C THR A 393 16.14 12.49 -5.69
N ASP A 394 16.34 13.68 -5.09
CA ASP A 394 16.69 13.80 -3.67
C ASP A 394 15.60 13.27 -2.74
N ARG A 395 14.33 13.40 -3.17
CA ARG A 395 13.17 12.79 -2.51
C ARG A 395 13.33 11.27 -2.41
N ALA A 396 13.59 10.60 -3.54
CA ALA A 396 13.77 9.15 -3.58
C ALA A 396 14.97 8.71 -2.72
N ALA A 397 16.10 9.43 -2.79
CA ALA A 397 17.28 9.13 -1.98
C ALA A 397 17.00 9.27 -0.47
N LYS A 398 16.22 10.29 -0.06
CA LYS A 398 15.79 10.47 1.33
C LYS A 398 14.84 9.35 1.76
N ALA A 399 13.85 9.00 0.94
CA ALA A 399 12.92 7.91 1.24
C ALA A 399 13.66 6.57 1.42
N LEU A 400 14.66 6.27 0.57
CA LEU A 400 15.51 5.10 0.74
C LEU A 400 16.31 5.15 2.05
N ALA A 401 16.88 6.31 2.42
CA ALA A 401 17.59 6.47 3.67
C ALA A 401 16.67 6.27 4.88
N ASP A 402 15.45 6.81 4.84
CA ASP A 402 14.44 6.64 5.88
C ASP A 402 14.04 5.15 6.04
N LEU A 403 13.95 4.39 4.94
CA LEU A 403 13.68 2.94 4.95
C LEU A 403 14.80 2.09 5.58
N THR A 404 16.01 2.64 5.74
CA THR A 404 17.12 1.93 6.39
C THR A 404 16.96 1.80 7.90
N ASP A 405 16.10 2.60 8.54
CA ASP A 405 15.89 2.60 10.00
C ASP A 405 17.19 2.78 10.80
N SER A 406 18.10 3.63 10.33
CA SER A 406 19.38 3.89 11.03
C SER A 406 19.14 4.56 12.39
N GLY A 407 19.73 3.97 13.42
CA GLY A 407 19.57 4.37 14.80
C GLY A 407 20.65 5.34 15.31
N PRO A 408 20.69 5.54 16.64
CA PRO A 408 21.52 6.56 17.26
C PRO A 408 23.03 6.27 17.13
N LEU A 409 23.43 5.00 17.01
CA LEU A 409 24.85 4.63 16.87
C LEU A 409 25.34 5.02 15.48
N ALA A 410 24.58 4.70 14.43
CA ALA A 410 24.89 5.15 13.09
C ALA A 410 24.86 6.69 12.99
N GLU A 411 23.82 7.35 13.53
CA GLU A 411 23.70 8.82 13.57
C GLU A 411 24.94 9.49 14.20
N LEU A 412 25.40 8.99 15.35
CA LEU A 412 26.59 9.54 16.03
C LEU A 412 27.86 9.39 15.19
N LEU A 413 28.00 8.24 14.53
CA LEU A 413 29.17 7.91 13.72
C LEU A 413 29.20 8.61 12.36
N THR A 414 28.04 9.05 11.82
CA THR A 414 27.98 9.78 10.53
C THR A 414 28.89 11.00 10.47
N ARG A 415 29.15 11.66 11.61
CA ARG A 415 30.04 12.83 11.69
C ARG A 415 31.48 12.51 11.29
N PHE A 416 31.91 11.27 11.52
CA PHE A 416 33.28 10.80 11.25
C PHE A 416 33.42 10.17 9.86
N THR A 417 32.31 9.84 9.19
CA THR A 417 32.33 9.20 7.85
C THR A 417 32.13 10.20 6.70
N ARG A 418 31.92 11.49 7.01
CA ARG A 418 31.84 12.56 5.99
C ARG A 418 33.15 12.63 5.20
N GLY A 419 33.07 12.40 3.89
CA GLY A 419 34.21 12.47 2.98
C GLY A 419 34.94 11.14 2.74
N VAL A 420 34.55 10.05 3.42
CA VAL A 420 35.08 8.71 3.14
C VAL A 420 34.63 8.26 1.75
N ALA A 421 35.56 7.77 0.93
CA ALA A 421 35.23 7.14 -0.34
C ALA A 421 34.60 5.76 -0.06
N SER A 422 33.31 5.61 -0.35
CA SER A 422 32.63 4.30 -0.26
C SER A 422 32.79 3.52 -1.58
N LEU A 423 33.01 2.21 -1.49
CA LEU A 423 32.97 1.27 -2.63
C LEU A 423 31.55 1.02 -3.20
N GLY A 424 30.60 1.93 -2.92
CA GLY A 424 29.18 1.84 -3.26
C GLY A 424 28.31 1.51 -2.04
N PRO A 425 27.25 2.28 -1.74
CA PRO A 425 26.36 2.05 -0.59
C PRO A 425 25.86 0.61 -0.45
N ALA A 426 25.33 0.03 -1.54
CA ALA A 426 24.81 -1.32 -1.54
C ALA A 426 25.87 -2.40 -1.24
N TYR A 427 27.09 -2.21 -1.75
CA TYR A 427 28.20 -3.13 -1.50
C TYR A 427 28.66 -3.07 -0.05
N VAL A 428 28.83 -1.88 0.51
CA VAL A 428 29.21 -1.70 1.93
C VAL A 428 28.15 -2.30 2.84
N ALA A 429 26.86 -2.04 2.57
CA ALA A 429 25.76 -2.64 3.32
C ALA A 429 25.77 -4.16 3.23
N PHE A 430 26.03 -4.74 2.05
CA PHE A 430 26.10 -6.18 1.84
C PHE A 430 27.24 -6.82 2.64
N VAL A 431 28.45 -6.25 2.56
CA VAL A 431 29.61 -6.76 3.32
C VAL A 431 29.35 -6.68 4.82
N ALA A 432 28.84 -5.53 5.30
CA ALA A 432 28.50 -5.35 6.71
C ALA A 432 27.48 -6.40 7.17
N GLY A 433 26.39 -6.56 6.42
CA GLY A 433 25.32 -7.52 6.73
C GLY A 433 25.80 -8.97 6.69
N ALA A 434 26.60 -9.34 5.68
CA ALA A 434 27.18 -10.67 5.56
C ALA A 434 28.10 -10.99 6.75
N LEU A 435 28.94 -10.05 7.20
CA LEU A 435 29.84 -10.27 8.32
C LEU A 435 29.11 -10.56 9.63
N VAL A 436 28.05 -9.83 9.96
CA VAL A 436 27.29 -10.08 11.20
C VAL A 436 26.52 -11.39 11.15
N VAL A 437 25.86 -11.70 10.02
CA VAL A 437 25.11 -12.96 9.85
C VAL A 437 26.04 -14.16 9.83
N LEU A 438 27.14 -14.11 9.07
CA LEU A 438 28.14 -15.20 9.03
C LEU A 438 28.84 -15.35 10.37
N GLY A 439 29.17 -14.25 11.06
CA GLY A 439 29.71 -14.28 12.42
C GLY A 439 28.79 -15.05 13.37
N ALA A 440 27.49 -14.74 13.36
CA ALA A 440 26.49 -15.48 14.13
C ALA A 440 26.33 -16.94 13.67
N ALA A 441 26.37 -17.21 12.37
CA ALA A 441 26.15 -18.54 11.80
C ALA A 441 27.33 -19.51 11.99
N LEU A 442 28.56 -18.99 12.06
CA LEU A 442 29.76 -19.82 12.19
C LEU A 442 30.24 -19.96 13.64
N ALA A 443 30.01 -18.97 14.50
CA ALA A 443 30.49 -19.01 15.88
C ALA A 443 29.58 -19.85 16.81
N PRO A 444 30.10 -20.57 17.82
CA PRO A 444 29.28 -21.20 18.84
C PRO A 444 28.39 -20.19 19.59
N TYR A 445 27.26 -20.65 20.13
CA TYR A 445 26.43 -19.82 21.01
C TYR A 445 27.23 -19.32 22.23
N GLY A 446 27.01 -18.08 22.66
CA GLY A 446 27.78 -17.45 23.76
C GLY A 446 29.15 -16.88 23.35
N SER A 447 29.55 -17.01 22.07
CA SER A 447 30.84 -16.48 21.60
C SER A 447 30.82 -14.95 21.45
N TRP A 448 32.00 -14.33 21.58
CA TRP A 448 32.22 -12.91 21.30
C TRP A 448 32.49 -12.60 19.81
N TRP A 449 32.72 -13.60 18.96
CA TRP A 449 32.93 -13.39 17.52
C TRP A 449 31.74 -12.70 16.82
N PRO A 450 30.47 -13.08 17.08
CA PRO A 450 29.32 -12.35 16.56
C PRO A 450 29.31 -10.89 17.02
N VAL A 451 29.73 -10.60 18.26
CA VAL A 451 29.80 -9.22 18.79
C VAL A 451 30.77 -8.38 17.97
N LEU A 452 31.94 -8.91 17.63
CA LEU A 452 32.88 -8.23 16.73
C LEU A 452 32.23 -7.95 15.36
N GLY A 453 31.53 -8.95 14.79
CA GLY A 453 30.77 -8.78 13.55
C GLY A 453 29.71 -7.68 13.63
N ALA A 454 28.98 -7.61 14.75
CA ALA A 454 27.98 -6.57 15.00
C ALA A 454 28.59 -5.18 15.21
N VAL A 455 29.76 -5.08 15.86
CA VAL A 455 30.51 -3.81 15.96
C VAL A 455 30.95 -3.34 14.57
N ILE A 456 31.49 -4.24 13.75
CA ILE A 456 31.85 -3.91 12.35
C ILE A 456 30.60 -3.47 11.56
N TYR A 457 29.47 -4.15 11.75
CA TYR A 457 28.19 -3.76 11.14
C TYR A 457 27.77 -2.33 11.52
N VAL A 458 27.84 -1.98 12.82
CA VAL A 458 27.55 -0.63 13.31
C VAL A 458 28.51 0.41 12.71
N LEU A 459 29.81 0.09 12.60
CA LEU A 459 30.81 1.00 12.03
C LEU A 459 30.64 1.22 10.53
N LEU A 460 30.24 0.19 9.77
CA LEU A 460 30.06 0.26 8.32
C LEU A 460 28.69 0.84 7.90
N SER A 461 27.68 0.77 8.77
CA SER A 461 26.34 1.32 8.51
C SER A 461 26.35 2.80 8.08
N PRO A 462 27.01 3.74 8.80
CA PRO A 462 27.12 5.14 8.39
C PRO A 462 28.07 5.37 7.20
N VAL A 463 28.94 4.42 6.87
CA VAL A 463 29.79 4.47 5.67
C VAL A 463 28.95 4.20 4.42
N ALA A 464 28.02 3.24 4.48
CA ALA A 464 27.08 2.98 3.40
C ALA A 464 26.17 4.19 3.11
N LEU A 465 25.85 4.98 4.14
CA LEU A 465 25.01 6.18 4.04
C LEU A 465 25.80 7.49 3.94
N ALA A 466 27.12 7.43 3.73
CA ALA A 466 27.98 8.61 3.65
C ALA A 466 27.66 9.49 2.42
N ARG A 467 26.90 8.97 1.44
CA ARG A 467 26.46 9.67 0.23
C ARG A 467 24.95 9.43 0.01
N PRO A 468 24.24 10.36 -0.64
CA PRO A 468 22.83 10.14 -1.01
C PRO A 468 22.66 8.89 -1.87
N LEU A 469 21.64 8.09 -1.56
CA LEU A 469 21.33 6.80 -2.21
C LEU A 469 20.74 6.99 -3.61
N LYS A 470 21.57 7.47 -4.55
CA LYS A 470 21.20 7.76 -5.95
C LYS A 470 21.81 6.79 -6.95
N GLY A 471 22.82 6.00 -6.55
CA GLY A 471 23.49 5.02 -7.40
C GLY A 471 22.58 3.86 -7.78
N PRO A 472 22.81 3.18 -8.93
CA PRO A 472 21.86 2.25 -9.53
C PRO A 472 21.40 1.15 -8.58
N LEU A 473 22.28 0.59 -7.76
CA LEU A 473 21.92 -0.50 -6.84
C LEU A 473 21.58 -0.04 -5.42
N ASP A 474 21.57 1.27 -5.14
CA ASP A 474 21.43 1.79 -3.78
C ASP A 474 20.04 1.50 -3.16
N TRP A 475 19.03 1.21 -3.98
CA TRP A 475 17.71 0.74 -3.51
C TRP A 475 17.77 -0.64 -2.83
N LEU A 476 18.89 -1.38 -2.95
CA LEU A 476 19.12 -2.63 -2.22
C LEU A 476 19.59 -2.41 -0.78
N VAL A 477 19.98 -1.19 -0.39
CA VAL A 477 20.50 -0.93 0.97
C VAL A 477 19.45 -1.27 2.05
N PRO A 478 18.19 -0.77 2.00
CA PRO A 478 17.18 -1.14 2.98
C PRO A 478 16.93 -2.66 3.10
N PRO A 479 16.65 -3.42 2.01
CA PRO A 479 16.39 -4.86 2.13
C PRO A 479 17.62 -5.66 2.60
N ILE A 480 18.84 -5.23 2.27
CA ILE A 480 20.06 -5.85 2.80
C ILE A 480 20.12 -5.72 4.33
N TYR A 481 19.82 -4.54 4.87
CA TYR A 481 19.79 -4.36 6.32
C TYR A 481 18.69 -5.17 7.02
N ARG A 482 17.52 -5.34 6.39
CA ARG A 482 16.48 -6.26 6.91
C ARG A 482 16.95 -7.70 6.94
N ALA A 483 17.56 -8.16 5.86
CA ALA A 483 18.09 -9.53 5.79
C ALA A 483 19.19 -9.75 6.84
N ALA A 484 20.06 -8.76 7.06
CA ALA A 484 21.12 -8.81 8.07
C ALA A 484 20.56 -8.86 9.49
N GLU A 485 19.67 -7.93 9.84
CA GLU A 485 19.06 -7.82 11.17
C GLU A 485 18.26 -9.08 11.50
N TYR A 486 17.30 -9.45 10.64
CA TYR A 486 16.42 -10.58 10.94
C TYR A 486 17.12 -11.92 10.83
N GLY A 487 18.04 -12.07 9.87
CA GLY A 487 18.86 -13.27 9.72
C GLY A 487 19.72 -13.52 10.96
N THR A 488 20.32 -12.46 11.52
CA THR A 488 21.10 -12.55 12.76
C THR A 488 20.23 -13.01 13.93
N VAL A 489 19.03 -12.42 14.10
CA VAL A 489 18.08 -12.80 15.15
C VAL A 489 17.65 -14.27 15.01
N LEU A 490 17.29 -14.72 13.79
CA LEU A 490 16.93 -16.11 13.50
C LEU A 490 18.06 -17.07 13.85
N VAL A 491 19.29 -16.79 13.39
CA VAL A 491 20.45 -17.67 13.59
C VAL A 491 20.79 -17.81 15.06
N LEU A 492 20.83 -16.71 15.82
CA LEU A 492 21.13 -16.74 17.25
C LEU A 492 20.04 -17.47 18.05
N ALA A 493 18.77 -17.25 17.71
CA ALA A 493 17.66 -17.93 18.37
C ALA A 493 17.62 -19.43 18.07
N ALA A 494 17.95 -19.84 16.84
CA ALA A 494 18.11 -21.25 16.48
C ALA A 494 19.25 -21.91 17.26
N LYS A 495 20.40 -21.23 17.37
CA LYS A 495 21.59 -21.71 18.10
C LYS A 495 21.45 -21.74 19.61
N ALA A 496 20.49 -21.00 20.17
CA ALA A 496 20.22 -21.06 21.60
C ALA A 496 19.69 -22.43 22.04
N GLU A 497 19.13 -23.23 21.10
CA GLU A 497 18.64 -24.60 21.33
C GLU A 497 17.72 -24.73 22.57
N VAL A 498 16.98 -23.66 22.87
CA VAL A 498 16.04 -23.59 23.99
C VAL A 498 14.63 -23.37 23.47
N ASN A 499 13.70 -24.21 23.96
CA ASN A 499 12.28 -24.08 23.69
C ASN A 499 11.78 -22.66 24.02
N GLY A 500 11.19 -22.02 23.01
CA GLY A 500 10.67 -20.66 23.11
C GLY A 500 11.60 -19.56 22.58
N ALA A 501 12.89 -19.84 22.33
CA ALA A 501 13.79 -18.85 21.74
C ALA A 501 13.36 -18.44 20.32
N LEU A 502 13.04 -19.42 19.45
CA LEU A 502 12.53 -19.16 18.09
C LEU A 502 11.16 -18.44 18.08
N PRO A 503 10.16 -18.82 18.90
CA PRO A 503 8.95 -18.03 19.07
C PRO A 503 9.20 -16.59 19.55
N ALA A 504 10.13 -16.38 20.49
CA ALA A 504 10.48 -15.04 20.96
C ALA A 504 11.14 -14.20 19.86
N ALA A 505 12.04 -14.80 19.10
CA ALA A 505 12.62 -14.19 17.91
C ALA A 505 11.57 -13.88 16.83
N PHE A 506 10.59 -14.76 16.64
CA PHE A 506 9.47 -14.52 15.74
C PHE A 506 8.68 -13.29 16.17
N GLY A 507 8.34 -13.17 17.47
CA GLY A 507 7.67 -11.98 18.00
C GLY A 507 8.47 -10.69 17.79
N LEU A 508 9.79 -10.73 18.03
CA LEU A 508 10.67 -9.58 17.82
C LEU A 508 10.72 -9.16 16.35
N VAL A 509 10.99 -10.10 15.45
CA VAL A 509 11.04 -9.82 14.01
C VAL A 509 9.69 -9.36 13.48
N ALA A 510 8.57 -9.91 13.95
CA ALA A 510 7.23 -9.46 13.58
C ALA A 510 6.98 -7.99 13.98
N ALA A 511 7.36 -7.61 15.21
CA ALA A 511 7.22 -6.23 15.69
C ALA A 511 8.08 -5.24 14.90
N VAL A 512 9.34 -5.62 14.63
CA VAL A 512 10.27 -4.80 13.84
C VAL A 512 9.86 -4.76 12.36
N ALA A 513 9.38 -5.86 11.78
CA ALA A 513 8.86 -5.90 10.42
C ALA A 513 7.63 -5.02 10.27
N TYR A 514 6.75 -4.98 11.26
CA TYR A 514 5.61 -4.06 11.29
C TYR A 514 6.06 -2.59 11.29
N HIS A 515 7.07 -2.20 12.09
CA HIS A 515 7.65 -0.85 12.06
C HIS A 515 8.13 -0.44 10.66
N HIS A 516 8.85 -1.34 9.98
CA HIS A 516 9.33 -1.07 8.62
C HIS A 516 8.19 -1.00 7.61
N TYR A 517 7.14 -1.82 7.80
CA TYR A 517 5.96 -1.78 6.95
C TYR A 517 5.17 -0.48 7.15
N ASP A 518 4.99 -0.04 8.38
CA ASP A 518 4.38 1.25 8.71
C ASP A 518 5.15 2.41 8.07
N THR A 519 6.48 2.37 8.14
CA THR A 519 7.38 3.35 7.48
C THR A 519 7.12 3.42 5.97
N VAL A 520 7.02 2.27 5.29
CA VAL A 520 6.73 2.21 3.84
C VAL A 520 5.41 2.92 3.52
N TYR A 521 4.34 2.64 4.27
CA TYR A 521 3.02 3.19 3.98
C TYR A 521 2.93 4.70 4.22
N ARG A 522 3.64 5.20 5.23
CA ARG A 522 3.74 6.66 5.45
C ARG A 522 4.50 7.36 4.34
N ILE A 523 5.61 6.78 3.87
CA ILE A 523 6.39 7.32 2.75
C ILE A 523 5.55 7.32 1.46
N ARG A 524 4.88 6.21 1.15
CA ARG A 524 3.96 6.13 0.00
C ARG A 524 2.82 7.15 0.10
N GLY A 525 2.33 7.41 1.31
CA GLY A 525 1.32 8.44 1.59
C GLY A 525 1.83 9.87 1.60
N ASN A 526 3.09 10.11 1.20
CA ASN A 526 3.74 11.42 1.29
C ASN A 526 3.67 12.04 2.70
N ALA A 527 3.54 11.20 3.72
CA ALA A 527 3.43 11.62 5.11
C ALA A 527 4.78 11.58 5.85
N GLY A 528 5.84 11.12 5.19
CA GLY A 528 7.21 11.06 5.69
C GLY A 528 7.52 9.79 6.48
N ALA A 529 8.67 9.77 7.16
CA ALA A 529 9.10 8.66 8.00
C ALA A 529 8.52 8.76 9.43
N PRO A 530 8.54 7.66 10.22
CA PRO A 530 8.23 7.72 11.64
C PRO A 530 9.13 8.72 12.39
N PRO A 531 8.66 9.26 13.53
CA PRO A 531 9.40 10.29 14.25
C PRO A 531 10.74 9.75 14.79
N HIS A 532 11.79 10.57 14.71
CA HIS A 532 13.15 10.17 15.12
C HIS A 532 13.25 9.63 16.56
N TRP A 533 12.40 10.09 17.48
CA TRP A 533 12.40 9.57 18.85
C TRP A 533 12.04 8.08 18.90
N LEU A 534 11.15 7.61 18.02
CA LEU A 534 10.74 6.21 17.95
C LEU A 534 11.94 5.36 17.53
N VAL A 535 12.56 5.70 16.40
CA VAL A 535 13.75 5.01 15.86
C VAL A 535 14.88 4.96 16.89
N ARG A 536 15.12 6.07 17.62
CA ARG A 536 16.10 6.10 18.72
C ARG A 536 15.73 5.21 19.89
N ALA A 537 14.46 5.22 20.31
CA ALA A 537 13.98 4.41 21.43
C ALA A 537 14.06 2.91 21.14
N ILE A 538 13.79 2.51 19.90
CA ILE A 538 13.93 1.12 19.46
C ILE A 538 15.34 0.81 18.95
N GLY A 539 16.29 1.75 18.98
CA GLY A 539 17.71 1.53 18.68
C GLY A 539 18.11 1.45 17.20
N GLY A 540 17.18 1.60 16.25
CA GLY A 540 17.43 1.38 14.83
C GLY A 540 17.95 -0.03 14.48
N HIS A 541 18.21 -0.29 13.20
CA HIS A 541 18.64 -1.60 12.73
C HIS A 541 19.98 -2.03 13.35
N GLU A 542 20.93 -1.11 13.51
CA GLU A 542 22.27 -1.42 14.00
C GLU A 542 22.31 -1.57 15.52
N GLY A 543 21.60 -0.73 16.27
CA GLY A 543 21.54 -0.83 17.73
C GLY A 543 20.78 -2.07 18.20
N ARG A 544 19.67 -2.43 17.56
CA ARG A 544 18.95 -3.68 17.86
C ARG A 544 19.80 -4.90 17.55
N THR A 545 20.45 -4.93 16.38
CA THR A 545 21.32 -6.04 15.99
C THR A 545 22.45 -6.21 17.00
N LEU A 546 23.14 -5.13 17.37
CA LEU A 546 24.20 -5.17 18.38
C LEU A 546 23.68 -5.64 19.73
N LEU A 547 22.53 -5.11 20.19
CA LEU A 547 21.92 -5.49 21.46
C LEU A 547 21.61 -6.99 21.50
N VAL A 548 20.93 -7.53 20.48
CA VAL A 548 20.59 -8.97 20.43
C VAL A 548 21.85 -9.83 20.44
N VAL A 549 22.87 -9.44 19.67
CA VAL A 549 24.14 -10.18 19.60
C VAL A 549 24.88 -10.15 20.94
N VAL A 550 24.96 -9.01 21.61
CA VAL A 550 25.57 -8.87 22.94
C VAL A 550 24.80 -9.69 23.98
N LEU A 551 23.47 -9.66 23.95
CA LEU A 551 22.64 -10.47 24.84
C LEU A 551 22.88 -11.97 24.62
N ALA A 552 23.01 -12.42 23.38
CA ALA A 552 23.32 -13.82 23.07
C ALA A 552 24.72 -14.25 23.56
N ALA A 553 25.68 -13.32 23.59
CA ALA A 553 27.03 -13.59 24.11
C ALA A 553 27.09 -13.61 25.65
N LEU A 554 26.30 -12.74 26.32
CA LEU A 554 26.35 -12.57 27.77
C LEU A 554 25.39 -13.49 28.54
N LEU A 555 24.25 -13.84 27.96
CA LEU A 555 23.17 -14.54 28.66
C LEU A 555 23.16 -16.04 28.36
N THR A 556 22.78 -16.82 29.37
CA THR A 556 22.39 -18.23 29.15
C THR A 556 21.23 -18.30 28.15
N ALA A 557 21.09 -19.42 27.43
CA ALA A 557 20.03 -19.57 26.43
C ALA A 557 18.61 -19.33 26.99
N ALA A 558 18.35 -19.72 28.24
CA ALA A 558 17.09 -19.47 28.93
C ALA A 558 16.85 -17.98 29.21
N GLN A 559 17.88 -17.25 29.65
CA GLN A 559 17.81 -15.80 29.87
C GLN A 559 17.71 -15.05 28.54
N PHE A 560 18.41 -15.50 27.50
CA PHE A 560 18.34 -14.92 26.16
C PHE A 560 16.93 -15.00 25.57
N LYS A 561 16.23 -16.13 25.72
CA LYS A 561 14.80 -16.23 25.39
C LYS A 561 13.97 -15.14 26.07
N VAL A 562 14.13 -14.97 27.38
CA VAL A 562 13.39 -13.95 28.15
C VAL A 562 13.72 -12.55 27.65
N ALA A 563 15.00 -12.27 27.36
CA ALA A 563 15.43 -10.99 26.82
C ALA A 563 14.83 -10.72 25.42
N LEU A 564 14.79 -11.72 24.53
CA LEU A 564 14.12 -11.61 23.24
C LEU A 564 12.63 -11.33 23.39
N THR A 565 11.93 -12.01 24.31
CA THR A 565 10.52 -11.76 24.58
C THR A 565 10.29 -10.35 25.12
N ALA A 566 11.10 -9.89 26.07
CA ALA A 566 11.00 -8.54 26.62
C ALA A 566 11.24 -7.47 25.54
N LEU A 567 12.25 -7.67 24.68
CA LEU A 567 12.54 -6.77 23.56
C LEU A 567 11.39 -6.77 22.54
N ALA A 568 10.84 -7.93 22.20
CA ALA A 568 9.70 -8.06 21.29
C ALA A 568 8.49 -7.26 21.80
N VAL A 569 8.14 -7.42 23.08
CA VAL A 569 7.03 -6.70 23.70
C VAL A 569 7.30 -5.19 23.75
N ALA A 570 8.50 -4.78 24.16
CA ALA A 570 8.86 -3.37 24.24
C ALA A 570 8.79 -2.67 22.86
N VAL A 571 9.36 -3.29 21.83
CA VAL A 571 9.31 -2.78 20.45
C VAL A 571 7.88 -2.76 19.94
N ALA A 572 7.12 -3.84 20.11
CA ALA A 572 5.73 -3.91 19.67
C ALA A 572 4.87 -2.80 20.28
N LEU A 573 4.99 -2.57 21.60
CA LEU A 573 4.23 -1.53 22.29
C LEU A 573 4.58 -0.14 21.77
N LEU A 574 5.86 0.20 21.65
CA LEU A 574 6.29 1.52 21.17
C LEU A 574 5.81 1.78 19.73
N VAL A 575 6.01 0.80 18.84
CA VAL A 575 5.66 0.91 17.42
C VAL A 575 4.14 0.95 17.23
N LEU A 576 3.38 0.07 17.87
CA LEU A 576 1.93 0.04 17.73
C LEU A 576 1.28 1.30 18.29
N VAL A 577 1.73 1.79 19.45
CA VAL A 577 1.18 3.02 20.05
C VAL A 577 1.45 4.22 19.15
N GLU A 578 2.67 4.35 18.60
CA GLU A 578 2.98 5.46 17.69
C GLU A 578 2.24 5.35 16.36
N SER A 579 2.17 4.15 15.76
CA SER A 579 1.43 3.91 14.52
C SER A 579 -0.06 4.19 14.68
N ILE A 580 -0.71 3.66 15.71
CA ILE A 580 -2.13 3.94 15.98
C ILE A 580 -2.34 5.44 16.19
N ARG A 581 -1.50 6.08 17.02
CA ARG A 581 -1.60 7.53 17.26
C ARG A 581 -1.49 8.30 15.95
N PHE A 582 -0.53 7.97 15.10
CA PHE A 582 -0.35 8.64 13.82
C PHE A 582 -1.54 8.45 12.90
N TRP A 583 -1.97 7.22 12.60
CA TRP A 583 -3.02 6.97 11.62
C TRP A 583 -4.42 7.38 12.07
N VAL A 584 -4.67 7.44 13.39
CA VAL A 584 -5.92 7.97 13.95
C VAL A 584 -5.94 9.50 13.95
N SER A 585 -4.80 10.16 14.18
CA SER A 585 -4.73 11.63 14.30
C SER A 585 -4.30 12.36 13.02
N SER A 586 -3.67 11.66 12.07
CA SER A 586 -3.16 12.25 10.85
C SER A 586 -4.26 12.36 9.80
N GLY A 587 -4.36 13.53 9.17
CA GLY A 587 -5.08 13.71 7.91
C GLY A 587 -4.27 13.22 6.69
N ALA A 588 -3.40 12.23 6.87
CA ALA A 588 -2.50 11.74 5.83
C ALA A 588 -3.29 11.16 4.64
N PRO A 589 -2.91 11.39 3.38
CA PRO A 589 -3.66 10.92 2.22
C PRO A 589 -3.88 9.40 2.22
N ALA A 590 -5.06 8.96 1.77
CA ALA A 590 -5.38 7.55 1.66
C ALA A 590 -4.64 6.93 0.46
N VAL A 591 -3.61 6.13 0.70
CA VAL A 591 -2.93 5.39 -0.36
C VAL A 591 -3.54 4.01 -0.49
N HIS A 592 -4.35 3.84 -1.53
CA HIS A 592 -4.87 2.54 -1.90
C HIS A 592 -3.98 1.91 -2.97
N ASP A 593 -3.62 0.65 -2.79
CA ASP A 593 -2.86 -0.09 -3.80
C ASP A 593 -3.77 -0.36 -5.00
N GLU A 594 -3.65 0.45 -6.06
CA GLU A 594 -4.41 0.29 -7.31
C GLU A 594 -3.76 -0.70 -8.29
N GLY A 595 -2.66 -1.35 -7.89
CA GLY A 595 -1.90 -2.27 -8.72
C GLY A 595 -0.90 -1.54 -9.61
N GLU A 596 0.35 -1.46 -9.17
CA GLU A 596 1.44 -0.94 -9.99
C GLU A 596 1.80 -1.91 -11.13
N PRO A 597 2.31 -1.43 -12.28
CA PRO A 597 2.76 -2.29 -13.36
C PRO A 597 4.04 -3.04 -12.94
N ALA A 598 4.14 -4.31 -13.32
CA ALA A 598 5.30 -5.17 -13.01
C ALA A 598 6.61 -4.71 -13.72
#